data_AF-A0A935S3V0-F1
#
_entry.id   AF-A0A935S3V0-F1
#
_cell.length_a   1.000
_cell.length_b   1.000
_cell.length_c   1.000
_cell.angle_alpha   90.00
_cell.angle_beta   90.00
_cell.angle_gamma   90.00
#
_symmetry.space_group_name_H-M   'P 1'
#
loop_
_entity.id
_entity.type
_entity.pdbx_description
1 polymer ?
#
loop_
_entity_poly.entity_id
_entity_poly.type
_entity_poly.pdbx_seq_one_letter_code
_entity_poly.pdbx_strand_id
1 'polypeptide(L)' 'MNFVLSNQADVKVIVMDVAGKLVSPERAYSLAAGNHNITLNENGTLNKGIYIVSLEYNGTKLARKLIIE' A
#
# COMPACT_ATOMS: atom_id res chain seq x y z
N MET A 1 -5.46 4.77 -3.44
CA MET A 1 -4.58 5.43 -2.46
C MET A 1 -3.60 6.29 -3.22
N ASN A 2 -3.59 7.60 -2.94
CA ASN A 2 -2.82 8.58 -3.69
C ASN A 2 -1.50 8.93 -2.98
N PHE A 3 -0.42 9.02 -3.75
CA PHE A 3 0.89 9.47 -3.28
C PHE A 3 1.68 10.11 -4.42
N VAL A 4 2.72 10.85 -4.07
CA VAL A 4 3.59 11.55 -5.02
C VAL A 4 5.02 11.05 -4.84
N LEU A 5 5.67 10.72 -5.96
CA LEU A 5 7.09 10.38 -6.01
C LEU A 5 7.87 11.54 -6.59
N SER A 6 8.89 12.02 -5.87
CA SER A 6 9.77 13.09 -6.34
C SER A 6 10.77 12.61 -7.40
N ASN A 7 11.11 11.33 -7.39
CA ASN A 7 12.04 10.67 -8.31
C ASN A 7 11.53 9.25 -8.59
N GLN A 8 12.06 8.60 -9.64
CA GLN A 8 11.80 7.18 -9.88
C GLN A 8 12.19 6.36 -8.64
N ALA A 9 11.31 5.44 -8.25
CA ALA A 9 11.46 4.65 -7.03
C ALA A 9 10.81 3.28 -7.18
N ASP A 10 11.39 2.29 -6.51
CA ASP A 10 10.72 1.01 -6.27
C ASP A 10 9.81 1.15 -5.05
N VAL A 11 8.52 0.96 -5.28
CA VAL A 11 7.45 1.08 -4.30
C VAL A 11 6.97 -0.30 -3.91
N LYS A 12 7.16 -0.66 -2.64
CA LYS A 12 6.65 -1.87 -2.03
C LYS A 12 5.37 -1.54 -1.25
N VAL A 13 4.31 -2.29 -1.50
CA VAL A 13 3.01 -2.16 -0.82
C VAL A 13 2.75 -3.42 -0.01
N ILE A 14 2.54 -3.22 1.29
CA ILE A 14 2.29 -4.27 2.27
C ILE A 14 0.94 -3.97 2.93
N VAL A 15 0.05 -4.96 3.01
CA VAL A 15 -1.23 -4.83 3.70
C VAL A 15 -1.27 -5.80 4.87
N MET A 16 -1.46 -5.24 6.07
CA MET A 16 -1.50 -5.99 7.33
C MET A 16 -2.82 -5.73 8.05
N ASP A 17 -3.25 -6.67 8.88
CA ASP A 17 -4.31 -6.40 9.86
C ASP A 17 -3.78 -5.57 11.05
N VAL A 18 -4.68 -5.20 11.96
CA VAL A 18 -4.34 -4.45 13.18
C VAL A 18 -3.41 -5.22 14.14
N ALA A 19 -3.32 -6.54 14.00
CA ALA A 19 -2.41 -7.38 14.76
C ALA A 19 -1.02 -7.51 14.10
N GLY A 20 -0.81 -6.87 12.94
CA GLY A 20 0.44 -6.91 12.18
C GLY A 20 0.60 -8.15 11.30
N LYS A 21 -0.45 -8.97 11.14
CA LYS A 21 -0.42 -10.13 10.25
C LYS A 21 -0.57 -9.68 8.80
N LEU A 22 0.28 -10.21 7.92
CA LEU A 22 0.16 -10.01 6.48
C LEU A 22 -1.15 -10.65 5.97
N VAL A 23 -2.02 -9.85 5.34
CA VAL A 23 -3.33 -10.31 4.83
C VAL A 23 -3.43 -10.30 3.31
N SER A 24 -2.43 -9.74 2.63
CA SER A 24 -2.34 -9.68 1.18
C SER A 24 -0.89 -9.89 0.75
N PRO A 25 -0.63 -10.57 -0.39
CA PRO A 25 0.71 -10.65 -0.94
C PRO A 25 1.34 -9.26 -1.10
N GLU A 26 2.63 -9.17 -0.81
CA GLU A 26 3.39 -7.95 -1.05
C GLU A 26 3.38 -7.64 -2.54
N ARG A 27 3.14 -6.37 -2.89
CA ARG A 27 3.17 -5.91 -4.28
C ARG A 27 4.34 -4.95 -4.43
N ALA A 28 5.13 -5.13 -5.47
CA ALA A 28 6.26 -4.26 -5.79
C ALA A 28 6.05 -3.64 -7.17
N TYR A 29 6.29 -2.35 -7.28
CA TYR A 29 6.15 -1.56 -8.50
C TYR A 29 7.38 -0.70 -8.69
N SER A 30 7.91 -0.62 -9.91
CA SER A 30 8.89 0.41 -10.25
C SER A 30 8.13 1.56 -10.91
N LEU A 31 8.08 2.72 -10.23
CA LEU A 31 7.25 3.85 -10.64
C LEU A 31 8.14 5.08 -10.90
N ALA A 32 7.87 5.79 -11.98
CA ALA A 32 8.52 7.06 -12.28
C ALA A 32 8.10 8.18 -11.31
N ALA A 33 8.81 9.32 -11.34
CA ALA A 33 8.39 10.51 -10.61
C ALA A 33 6.98 10.96 -11.06
N GLY A 34 6.19 11.47 -10.11
CA GLY A 34 4.84 11.98 -10.38
C GLY A 34 3.78 11.48 -9.39
N ASN A 35 2.52 11.76 -9.74
CA ASN A 35 1.36 11.37 -8.94
C ASN A 35 0.92 9.96 -9.31
N HIS A 36 0.77 9.10 -8.31
CA HIS A 36 0.34 7.72 -8.47
C HIS A 36 -0.87 7.43 -7.60
N ASN A 37 -1.74 6.56 -8.12
CA ASN A 37 -2.86 6.01 -7.38
C ASN A 37 -2.80 4.49 -7.43
N ILE A 38 -2.70 3.85 -6.26
CA ILE A 38 -2.79 2.40 -6.12
C ILE A 38 -4.17 2.04 -5.57
N THR A 39 -4.94 1.29 -6.33
CA THR A 39 -6.19 0.70 -5.85
C THR A 39 -5.86 -0.46 -4.90
N LEU A 40 -6.52 -0.44 -3.75
CA LEU A 40 -6.39 -1.46 -2.72
C LEU A 40 -7.65 -2.33 -2.75
N ASN A 41 -7.50 -3.63 -2.50
CA ASN A 41 -8.61 -4.58 -2.51
C ASN A 41 -9.36 -4.71 -3.85
N GLU A 42 -8.68 -4.60 -5.00
CA GLU A 42 -9.34 -4.69 -6.33
C GLU A 42 -10.13 -5.99 -6.53
N ASN A 43 -9.66 -7.10 -5.97
CA ASN A 43 -10.32 -8.40 -6.10
C ASN A 43 -11.38 -8.67 -5.01
N GLY A 44 -11.64 -7.72 -4.11
CA GLY A 44 -12.59 -7.88 -3.01
C GLY A 44 -12.22 -9.02 -2.03
N THR A 45 -10.95 -9.43 -1.99
CA THR A 45 -10.50 -10.58 -1.19
C THR A 45 -10.31 -10.25 0.28
N LEU A 46 -10.17 -8.97 0.63
CA LEU A 46 -10.14 -8.53 2.03
C LEU A 46 -11.57 -8.41 2.57
N ASN A 47 -11.80 -9.08 3.70
CA ASN A 47 -13.05 -8.97 4.45
C ASN A 47 -13.25 -7.56 5.01
N LYS A 48 -14.47 -7.28 5.48
CA LYS A 48 -14.77 -6.04 6.21
C LYS A 48 -13.91 -5.94 7.45
N GLY A 49 -13.34 -4.77 7.70
CA GLY A 49 -12.42 -4.55 8.82
C GLY A 49 -11.45 -3.40 8.62
N ILE A 50 -10.53 -3.28 9.58
CA ILE A 50 -9.48 -2.27 9.60
C ILE A 50 -8.15 -2.92 9.28
N TYR A 51 -7.41 -2.29 8.37
CA TYR A 51 -6.11 -2.73 7.90
C TYR A 51 -5.11 -1.57 7.94
N ILE A 52 -3.83 -1.93 7.98
CA ILE A 52 -2.71 -1.01 7.86
C ILE A 52 -2.02 -1.29 6.53
N VAL A 53 -1.97 -0.27 5.69
CA VAL A 53 -1.30 -0.32 4.39
C VAL A 53 0.01 0.43 4.53
N SER A 54 1.12 -0.26 4.34
CA SER A 54 2.45 0.32 4.33
C SER A 54 2.95 0.45 2.90
N LEU A 55 3.36 1.64 2.49
CA LEU A 55 4.22 1.83 1.34
C LEU A 55 5.64 2.03 1.80
N GLU A 56 6.57 1.36 1.16
CA GLU A 56 8.00 1.53 1.36
C GLU A 56 8.62 1.92 0.02
N TYR A 57 9.31 3.06 -0.04
CA TYR A 57 10.01 3.53 -1.23
C TYR A 57 11.15 4.46 -0.85
N ASN A 58 12.30 4.36 -1.53
CA ASN A 58 13.48 5.20 -1.27
C ASN A 58 13.87 5.30 0.23
N GLY A 59 13.75 4.19 0.98
CA GLY A 59 14.00 4.16 2.43
C GLY A 59 12.94 4.84 3.30
N THR A 60 11.92 5.46 2.70
CA THR A 60 10.76 6.05 3.39
C THR A 60 9.67 5.00 3.56
N LYS A 61 9.08 4.95 4.76
CA LYS A 61 7.91 4.11 5.07
C LYS A 61 6.71 4.98 5.39
N LEU A 62 5.65 4.86 4.59
CA LEU A 62 4.36 5.51 4.80
C LEU A 62 3.31 4.49 5.18
N ALA A 63 2.76 4.58 6.38
CA ALA A 63 1.63 3.74 6.81
C ALA A 63 0.32 4.54 6.74
N ARG A 64 -0.73 3.93 6.18
CA ARG A 64 -2.09 4.47 6.16
C ARG A 64 -3.11 3.44 6.63
N LYS A 65 -4.14 3.92 7.33
CA LYS A 65 -5.29 3.12 7.69
C LYS A 65 -6.18 2.88 6.47
N LEU A 66 -6.60 1.64 6.26
CA LEU A 66 -7.58 1.20 5.28
C LEU A 66 -8.78 0.62 6.04
N ILE A 67 -9.99 1.06 5.68
CA ILE A 67 -11.23 0.52 6.23
C ILE A 67 -12.01 -0.08 5.06
N ILE A 68 -12.42 -1.35 5.21
CA ILE A 68 -13.31 -2.05 4.27
C ILE A 68 -14.67 -2.19 4.96
N GLU A 69 -15.73 -1.69 4.31
CA GLU A 69 -17.11 -1.62 4.85
C GLU A 69 -18.07 -2.63 4.21
#